data_AF-A0A849W8J8-F1
#
_entry.id   AF-A0A849W8J8-F1
#
_cell.length_a   1.000
_cell.length_b   1.000
_cell.length_c   1.000
_cell.angle_alpha   90.00
_cell.angle_beta   90.00
_cell.angle_gamma   90.00
#
_symmetry.space_group_name_H-M   'P 1'
#
loop_
_entity.id
_entity.type
_entity.pdbx_description
1 polymer ?
#
loop_
_entity_poly.entity_id
_entity_poly.type
_entity_poly.pdbx_seq_one_letter_code
_entity_poly.pdbx_strand_id
1 'polypeptide(L)'
;MPEPRQEKWWQEGLGLAMELTGWLIIPVLGALILGKWLDQRYDSAPWLFLLCTAIAFIITCCGIIYKAATWMREISTDQNKQNNNLEAKSKINDSDKRS
;
A
#
# COMPACT_ATOMS: atom_id res chain seq x y z
N MET A 1 31.51 9.84 19.25
CA MET A 1 30.42 8.90 19.59
C MET A 1 29.43 8.95 18.43
N PRO A 2 29.06 7.83 17.80
CA PRO A 2 28.06 7.85 16.72
C PRO A 2 26.68 8.20 17.30
N GLU A 3 26.03 9.21 16.75
CA GLU A 3 24.67 9.65 17.13
C GLU A 3 23.66 8.50 16.88
N PRO A 4 22.73 8.23 17.81
CA PRO A 4 21.66 7.29 17.55
C PRO A 4 20.78 7.87 16.44
N ARG A 5 20.72 7.20 15.29
CA ARG A 5 19.72 7.53 14.27
C ARG A 5 18.35 7.40 14.94
N GLN A 6 17.71 8.52 15.25
CA GLN A 6 16.30 8.56 15.61
C GLN A 6 15.52 8.14 14.37
N GLU A 7 15.44 6.83 14.15
CA GLU A 7 14.52 6.24 13.20
C GLU A 7 13.13 6.51 13.80
N LYS A 8 12.48 7.55 13.28
CA LYS A 8 11.21 8.05 13.79
C LYS A 8 10.15 6.98 13.52
N TRP A 9 9.93 6.09 14.48
CA TRP A 9 8.94 5.01 14.44
C TRP A 9 7.54 5.47 14.03
N TRP A 10 7.17 6.73 14.31
CA TRP A 10 5.90 7.31 13.88
C TRP A 10 5.88 7.72 12.40
N GLN A 11 7.04 8.00 11.80
CA GLN A 11 7.17 8.55 10.46
C GLN A 11 6.79 7.50 9.40
N GLU A 12 7.17 6.24 9.62
CA GLU A 12 6.78 5.12 8.75
C GLU A 12 5.26 4.89 8.79
N GLY A 13 4.67 4.87 9.98
CA GLY A 13 3.22 4.74 10.15
C GLY A 13 2.45 5.91 9.53
N LEU A 14 2.96 7.14 9.69
CA LEU A 14 2.37 8.34 9.08
C LEU A 14 2.47 8.31 7.55
N GLY A 15 3.57 7.80 7.01
CA GLY A 15 3.78 7.64 5.56
C GLY A 15 2.77 6.70 4.93
N LEU A 16 2.57 5.52 5.53
CA LEU A 16 1.54 4.55 5.09
C LEU A 16 0.13 5.13 5.18
N ALA A 17 -0.20 5.83 6.28
CA ALA A 17 -1.50 6.45 6.46
C ALA A 17 -1.76 7.54 5.40
N MET A 18 -0.77 8.36 5.08
CA MET A 18 -0.84 9.41 4.05
C MET A 18 -1.00 8.81 2.65
N GLU A 19 -0.27 7.74 2.34
CA GLU A 19 -0.39 7.09 1.02
C GLU A 19 -1.77 6.43 0.84
N LEU A 20 -2.29 5.76 1.87
CA LEU A 20 -3.61 5.14 1.85
C LEU A 20 -4.74 6.18 1.76
N THR A 21 -4.69 7.22 2.58
CA THR A 21 -5.69 8.30 2.55
C THR A 21 -5.62 9.09 1.26
N GLY A 22 -4.42 9.38 0.75
CA GLY A 22 -4.21 10.00 -0.56
C GLY A 22 -4.81 9.16 -1.70
N TRP A 23 -4.60 7.84 -1.68
CA TRP A 23 -5.17 6.95 -2.69
C TRP A 23 -6.69 6.78 -2.57
N LEU A 24 -7.27 6.93 -1.38
CA LEU A 24 -8.71 6.86 -1.13
C LEU A 24 -9.46 8.12 -1.61
N ILE A 25 -8.86 9.29 -1.43
CA ILE A 25 -9.47 10.57 -1.79
C ILE A 25 -9.70 10.66 -3.31
N ILE A 26 -8.75 10.18 -4.13
CA ILE A 26 -8.82 10.25 -5.60
C ILE A 26 -10.09 9.60 -6.20
N PRO A 27 -10.38 8.31 -5.95
CA PRO A 27 -11.57 7.65 -6.51
C PRO A 27 -12.87 8.21 -5.92
N VAL A 28 -12.87 8.60 -4.63
CA VAL A 28 -14.05 9.16 -3.97
C VAL A 28 -14.41 10.53 -4.55
N LEU A 29 -13.46 11.46 -4.66
CA LEU A 29 -13.70 12.76 -5.28
C LEU A 29 -13.99 12.63 -6.78
N GLY A 30 -13.28 11.75 -7.49
CA GLY A 30 -13.52 11.47 -8.90
C GLY A 30 -14.97 11.04 -9.15
N ALA A 31 -15.48 10.12 -8.34
CA ALA A 31 -16.87 9.67 -8.43
C ALA A 31 -17.89 10.74 -8.01
N LEU A 32 -17.55 11.60 -7.05
CA LEU A 32 -18.42 12.70 -6.63
C LEU A 32 -18.64 13.69 -7.78
N ILE A 33 -17.55 14.09 -8.46
CA ILE A 33 -17.59 15.03 -9.58
C ILE A 33 -18.28 14.37 -10.79
N LEU A 34 -17.89 13.14 -11.11
CA LEU A 34 -18.42 12.40 -12.25
C LEU A 34 -19.90 12.08 -12.08
N GLY A 35 -20.30 11.63 -10.88
CA GLY A 35 -21.70 11.33 -10.54
C GLY A 35 -22.59 12.57 -10.61
N LYS A 36 -22.11 13.72 -10.11
CA LYS A 36 -22.86 14.99 -10.16
C LYS A 36 -22.99 15.54 -11.58
N TRP A 37 -21.97 15.36 -12.41
CA TRP A 37 -22.02 15.73 -13.83
C TRP A 37 -23.00 14.84 -14.61
N LEU A 38 -23.04 13.54 -14.29
CA LEU A 38 -23.94 12.59 -14.94
C LEU A 38 -25.40 12.82 -14.52
N ASP A 39 -25.67 13.12 -13.25
CA ASP A 39 -27.01 13.52 -12.76
C ASP A 39 -27.55 14.75 -13.51
N GLN A 40 -26.72 15.79 -13.67
CA GLN A 40 -27.10 17.00 -14.41
C GLN A 40 -27.37 16.74 -15.90
N ARG A 41 -26.75 15.70 -16.48
CA ARG A 41 -26.93 15.34 -17.89
C ARG A 41 -28.25 14.60 -18.14
N TYR A 42 -28.72 13.83 -17.16
CA TYR A 42 -29.87 12.93 -17.30
C TYR A 42 -31.14 13.40 -16.56
N ASP A 43 -31.11 14.57 -15.91
CA ASP A 43 -32.22 15.14 -15.11
C ASP A 43 -32.86 14.12 -14.15
N SER A 44 -32.03 13.18 -13.71
CA SER A 44 -32.45 12.03 -12.92
C SER A 44 -32.24 12.37 -11.45
N ALA A 45 -33.19 11.99 -10.60
CA ALA A 45 -33.00 11.99 -9.14
C ALA A 45 -31.69 11.24 -8.78
N PRO A 46 -31.03 11.51 -7.64
CA PRO A 46 -29.61 11.24 -7.39
C PRO A 46 -29.21 9.76 -7.22
N TRP A 47 -29.60 8.94 -8.18
CA TRP A 47 -29.33 7.52 -8.32
C TRP A 47 -27.98 7.28 -9.01
N LEU A 48 -27.59 8.12 -9.97
CA LEU A 48 -26.28 8.03 -10.62
C LEU A 48 -25.15 8.41 -9.67
N PHE A 49 -25.42 9.37 -8.78
CA PHE A 49 -24.54 9.68 -7.65
C PHE A 49 -24.34 8.47 -6.73
N LEU A 50 -25.42 7.78 -6.36
CA LEU A 50 -25.38 6.58 -5.52
C LEU A 50 -24.58 5.46 -6.21
N LEU A 51 -24.81 5.23 -7.50
CA LEU A 51 -24.10 4.24 -8.29
C LEU A 51 -22.61 4.56 -8.42
N CYS A 52 -22.25 5.82 -8.72
CA CYS A 52 -20.85 6.24 -8.79
C CYS A 52 -20.14 6.07 -7.45
N THR A 53 -20.80 6.43 -6.35
CA THR A 53 -20.24 6.27 -5.00
C THR A 53 -20.04 4.79 -4.66
N ALA A 54 -21.01 3.93 -4.98
CA ALA A 54 -20.89 2.48 -4.79
C ALA A 54 -19.73 1.89 -5.60
N ILE A 55 -19.57 2.30 -6.86
CA ILE A 55 -18.47 1.85 -7.72
C ILE A 55 -17.12 2.34 -7.17
N ALA A 56 -17.02 3.61 -6.73
CA ALA A 56 -15.80 4.15 -6.13
C ALA A 56 -15.39 3.41 -4.85
N PHE A 57 -16.39 3.04 -4.05
CA PHE A 57 -16.17 2.26 -2.84
C PHE A 57 -15.62 0.87 -3.16
N ILE A 58 -16.18 0.19 -4.16
CA ILE A 58 -15.68 -1.11 -4.62
C ILE A 58 -14.25 -0.99 -5.16
N ILE A 59 -13.97 0.01 -5.99
CA ILE A 59 -12.62 0.26 -6.54
C ILE A 59 -11.62 0.53 -5.42
N THR A 60 -12.02 1.30 -4.40
CA THR A 60 -11.19 1.58 -3.23
C THR A 60 -10.87 0.31 -2.46
N CYS A 61 -11.88 -0.51 -2.14
CA CYS A 61 -11.70 -1.79 -1.47
C CYS A 61 -10.77 -2.72 -2.26
N CYS A 62 -10.99 -2.88 -3.56
CA CYS A 62 -10.13 -3.71 -4.40
C CYS A 62 -8.69 -3.17 -4.47
N GLY A 63 -8.50 -1.85 -4.62
CA GLY A 63 -7.18 -1.22 -4.69
C GLY A 63 -6.37 -1.39 -3.41
N ILE A 64 -7.01 -1.21 -2.25
CA ILE A 64 -6.37 -1.42 -0.94
C ILE A 64 -5.97 -2.89 -0.76
N ILE A 65 -6.87 -3.83 -1.07
CA ILE A 65 -6.60 -5.27 -0.95
C ILE A 65 -5.43 -5.66 -1.86
N TYR A 66 -5.39 -5.15 -3.10
CA TYR A 66 -4.32 -5.47 -4.04
C TYR A 66 -2.97 -4.92 -3.57
N LYS A 67 -2.92 -3.67 -3.10
CA LYS A 67 -1.70 -3.09 -2.52
C LYS A 67 -1.27 -3.86 -1.28
N ALA A 68 -2.18 -4.13 -0.34
CA ALA A 68 -1.88 -4.87 0.87
C ALA A 68 -1.35 -6.29 0.58
N ALA A 69 -1.95 -6.99 -0.39
CA ALA A 69 -1.51 -8.32 -0.79
C ALA A 69 -0.11 -8.31 -1.42
N THR A 70 0.21 -7.30 -2.23
CA THR A 70 1.56 -7.12 -2.79
C THR A 70 2.58 -6.84 -1.70
N TRP A 71 2.29 -5.92 -0.77
CA TRP A 71 3.17 -5.62 0.36
C TRP A 71 3.43 -6.87 1.22
N MET A 72 2.41 -7.68 1.49
CA MET A 72 2.56 -8.89 2.30
C MET A 72 3.41 -9.97 1.61
N ARG A 73 3.38 -10.04 0.27
CA ARG A 73 4.23 -10.92 -0.53
C ARG A 73 5.69 -10.49 -0.58
N GLU A 74 5.94 -9.19 -0.59
CA GLU A 74 7.28 -8.62 -0.62
C GLU A 74 8.01 -8.90 0.70
N ILE A 75 7.32 -8.67 1.83
CA ILE A 75 7.83 -8.99 3.18
C ILE A 75 8.20 -10.48 3.31
N SER A 76 7.37 -11.39 2.79
CA SER A 76 7.65 -12.83 2.90
C SER A 76 8.79 -13.30 2.00
N THR A 77 9.03 -12.62 0.87
CA THR A 77 10.12 -12.93 -0.05
C THR A 77 11.48 -12.41 0.44
N ASP A 78 11.51 -11.22 1.03
CA ASP A 78 12.74 -10.61 1.56
C ASP A 78 13.29 -11.35 2.78
N GLN A 79 12.41 -11.87 3.64
CA GLN A 79 12.82 -12.69 4.79
C GLN A 79 13.52 -13.99 4.35
N ASN A 80 13.05 -14.62 3.26
CA ASN A 80 13.65 -15.84 2.75
C ASN A 80 15.00 -15.57 2.07
N LYS A 81 15.13 -14.47 1.33
CA LYS A 81 16.42 -14.07 0.71
C LYS A 81 17.48 -13.70 1.76
N GLN A 82 17.10 -13.02 2.84
CA GLN A 82 18.05 -12.69 3.92
C GLN A 82 18.58 -13.95 4.60
N ASN A 83 17.71 -14.89 4.98
CA ASN A 83 18.13 -16.13 5.64
C ASN A 83 19.10 -16.95 4.79
N ASN A 84 18.81 -17.14 3.50
CA ASN A 84 19.70 -17.88 2.60
C ASN A 84 21.09 -17.23 2.45
N ASN A 85 21.16 -15.90 2.44
CA ASN A 85 22.43 -15.18 2.34
C ASN A 85 23.25 -15.30 3.65
N LEU A 86 22.58 -15.22 4.80
CA LEU A 86 23.21 -15.44 6.11
C LEU A 86 23.74 -16.86 6.26
N GLU A 87 23.00 -17.87 5.80
CA GLU A 87 23.46 -19.27 5.76
C GLU A 87 24.66 -19.45 4.83
N ALA A 88 24.63 -18.86 3.63
CA ALA A 88 25.77 -18.92 2.71
C ALA A 88 27.04 -18.27 3.29
N LYS A 89 26.91 -17.10 3.93
CA LYS A 89 28.04 -16.41 4.61
C LYS A 89 28.59 -17.21 5.79
N SER A 90 27.71 -17.87 6.55
CA SER A 90 28.08 -18.76 7.65
C SER A 90 28.93 -19.94 7.16
N LYS A 91 28.52 -20.61 6.07
CA LYS A 91 29.27 -21.74 5.51
C LYS A 91 30.63 -21.34 4.96
N ILE A 92 30.74 -20.16 4.32
CA ILE A 92 32.02 -19.66 3.82
C ILE A 92 32.98 -19.37 4.98
N ASN A 93 32.49 -18.75 6.05
CA ASN A 93 33.31 -18.41 7.22
C ASN A 93 33.78 -19.65 8.01
N ASP A 94 32.96 -20.71 8.10
CA ASP A 94 33.37 -21.99 8.73
C ASP A 94 34.43 -22.73 7.88
N SER A 95 34.37 -22.59 6.56
CA SER A 95 35.31 -23.23 5.62
C SER A 95 36.70 -22.59 5.67
N ASP A 96 36.75 -21.26 5.79
CA ASP A 96 38.00 -20.49 5.91
C ASP A 96 38.71 -20.80 7.25
N LYS A 97 37.94 -20.98 8.33
CA LYS A 97 38.48 -21.29 9.67
C LYS A 97 39.10 -22.69 9.81
N ARG A 98 38.83 -23.58 8.87
CA ARG A 98 39.25 -24.98 8.89
C ARG A 98 40.42 -25.29 7.92
N SER A 99 40.87 -24.28 7.17
CA SER A 99 42.05 -24.33 6.28
C SER A 99 43.28 -23.75 6.98
#